data_AF-A0A0Q4I822-F1
#
_entry.id   AF-A0A0Q4I822-F1
#
_cell.length_a   1.000
_cell.length_b   1.000
_cell.length_c   1.000
_cell.angle_alpha   90.00
_cell.angle_beta   90.00
_cell.angle_gamma   90.00
#
_symmetry.space_group_name_H-M   'P 1'
#
loop_
_entity.id
_entity.type
_entity.pdbx_description
1 polymer ?
#
loop_
_entity_poly.entity_id
_entity_poly.type
_entity_poly.pdbx_seq_one_letter_code
_entity_poly.pdbx_strand_id
1 'polypeptide(L)'
;MAVSAPVLAQQVPDAPPPEAPPVEEAAPVAEAPVARELTSAEITAFNKAVTDFTAGQTAQQKGDNATAIAKYDAALPPIRTAAAADPSKIDNVNFLANALYAQAAAYGALGQMDRIVPIYDESVPYWRKLVEAKPTDTASRNILAGILIQLGNQNLRDHDLGGADPFFKEALTLARQTVADQPADAASKNVLLAALVGASQTGTEEGIRDEAISMGQAMIADGSIDAINRPQIDTMTGAPATEG
;
A
#
# COMPACT_ATOMS: atom_id res chain seq x y z
N MET A 1 76.63 -3.52 53.74
CA MET A 1 75.76 -2.53 53.07
C MET A 1 75.81 -2.80 51.57
N ALA A 2 74.76 -3.38 51.02
CA ALA A 2 74.57 -3.55 49.58
C ALA A 2 73.08 -3.28 49.31
N VAL A 3 72.82 -2.16 48.65
CA VAL A 3 71.48 -1.65 48.34
C VAL A 3 71.17 -2.10 46.93
N SER A 4 70.13 -2.93 46.78
CA SER A 4 69.61 -3.39 45.48
C SER A 4 68.91 -2.25 44.75
N ALA A 5 69.24 -2.06 43.48
CA ALA A 5 68.64 -1.08 42.58
C ALA A 5 67.27 -1.55 42.04
N PRO A 6 66.35 -0.62 41.70
CA PRO A 6 65.02 -0.97 41.20
C PRO A 6 65.03 -1.27 39.69
N VAL A 7 64.14 -2.18 39.28
CA VAL A 7 63.87 -2.58 37.89
C VAL A 7 63.05 -1.50 37.19
N LEU A 8 63.53 -1.04 36.02
CA LEU A 8 62.87 -0.07 35.15
C LEU A 8 61.74 -0.75 34.36
N ALA A 9 60.48 -0.33 34.58
CA ALA A 9 59.34 -0.81 33.82
C ALA A 9 59.39 -0.28 32.37
N GLN A 10 59.35 -1.18 31.40
CA GLN A 10 59.23 -0.84 29.98
C GLN A 10 57.82 -0.33 29.68
N GLN A 11 57.71 0.90 29.16
CA GLN A 11 56.47 1.47 28.64
C GLN A 11 56.10 0.78 27.33
N VAL A 12 54.92 0.16 27.29
CA VAL A 12 54.29 -0.33 26.06
C VAL A 12 53.70 0.89 25.34
N PRO A 13 53.96 1.09 24.03
CA PRO A 13 53.39 2.22 23.29
C PRO A 13 51.87 2.08 23.15
N ASP A 14 51.16 3.19 23.33
CA ASP A 14 49.71 3.29 23.16
C ASP A 14 49.28 2.86 21.73
N ALA A 15 48.23 2.05 21.67
CA ALA A 15 47.60 1.67 20.41
C ALA A 15 46.93 2.88 19.76
N PRO A 16 46.99 3.02 18.42
CA PRO A 16 46.31 4.10 17.72
C PRO A 16 44.79 3.97 17.88
N PRO A 17 44.05 5.10 17.91
CA PRO A 17 42.59 5.08 18.01
C PRO A 17 41.96 4.34 16.82
N PRO A 18 40.79 3.70 17.02
CA PRO A 18 40.11 2.96 15.96
C PRO A 18 39.74 3.89 14.79
N GLU A 19 40.02 3.43 13.59
CA GLU A 19 39.68 4.11 12.34
C GLU A 19 38.16 4.31 12.25
N ALA A 20 37.74 5.53 11.91
CA ALA A 20 36.32 5.84 11.70
C ALA A 20 35.77 4.96 10.57
N PRO A 21 34.51 4.47 10.67
CA PRO A 21 33.93 3.67 9.60
C PRO A 21 33.91 4.50 8.31
N PRO A 22 34.12 3.87 7.14
CA PRO A 22 34.07 4.56 5.86
C PRO A 22 32.73 5.26 5.72
N VAL A 23 32.77 6.55 5.39
CA VAL A 23 31.57 7.31 5.03
C VAL A 23 31.04 6.69 3.75
N GLU A 24 29.92 5.97 3.85
CA GLU A 24 29.23 5.41 2.70
C GLU A 24 28.77 6.59 1.84
N GLU A 25 29.46 6.83 0.74
CA GLU A 25 29.12 7.85 -0.23
C GLU A 25 27.72 7.53 -0.75
N ALA A 26 26.74 8.32 -0.31
CA ALA A 26 25.34 8.12 -0.67
C ALA A 26 25.25 7.96 -2.18
N ALA A 27 24.70 6.83 -2.62
CA ALA A 27 24.48 6.56 -4.04
C ALA A 27 23.84 7.80 -4.69
N PRO A 28 24.28 8.22 -5.89
CA PRO A 28 23.74 9.39 -6.55
C PRO A 28 22.22 9.25 -6.59
N VAL A 29 21.51 10.21 -5.99
CA VAL A 29 20.06 10.29 -6.07
C VAL A 29 19.73 10.29 -7.55
N ALA A 30 19.12 9.21 -8.05
CA ALA A 30 18.73 9.12 -9.45
C ALA A 30 17.92 10.39 -9.78
N GLU A 31 18.42 11.20 -10.71
CA GLU A 31 17.72 12.40 -11.15
C GLU A 31 16.29 11.99 -11.53
N ALA A 32 15.31 12.70 -10.96
CA ALA A 32 13.90 12.44 -11.26
C ALA A 32 13.74 12.44 -12.79
N PRO A 33 13.09 11.42 -13.38
CA PRO A 33 13.01 11.30 -14.83
C PRO A 33 12.46 12.60 -15.42
N VAL A 34 13.26 13.23 -16.27
CA VAL A 34 12.91 14.51 -16.90
C VAL A 34 11.73 14.27 -17.83
N ALA A 35 10.68 15.09 -17.67
CA ALA A 35 9.51 15.03 -18.53
C ALA A 35 9.91 15.11 -20.02
N ARG A 36 9.38 14.18 -20.82
CA ARG A 36 9.56 14.13 -22.26
C ARG A 36 8.21 14.00 -22.95
N GLU A 37 8.16 14.51 -24.16
CA GLU A 37 7.01 14.29 -25.02
C GLU A 37 6.99 12.85 -25.55
N LEU A 38 5.77 12.33 -25.76
CA LEU A 38 5.57 11.04 -26.38
C LEU A 38 5.83 11.15 -27.89
N THR A 39 6.47 10.14 -28.45
CA THR A 39 6.60 9.99 -29.89
C THR A 39 5.24 9.69 -30.53
N SER A 40 5.10 9.91 -31.85
CA SER A 40 3.87 9.57 -32.57
C SER A 40 3.48 8.09 -32.46
N ALA A 41 4.48 7.21 -32.37
CA ALA A 41 4.26 5.77 -32.17
C ALA A 41 3.73 5.48 -30.75
N GLU A 42 4.27 6.13 -29.73
CA GLU A 42 3.81 6.00 -28.35
C GLU A 42 2.40 6.58 -28.15
N ILE A 43 2.08 7.71 -28.79
CA ILE A 43 0.71 8.27 -28.80
C ILE A 43 -0.26 7.28 -29.45
N THR A 44 0.12 6.69 -30.58
CA THR A 44 -0.69 5.68 -31.26
C THR A 44 -0.93 4.45 -30.37
N ALA A 45 0.14 3.97 -29.71
CA ALA A 45 0.06 2.85 -28.78
C ALA A 45 -0.82 3.17 -27.55
N PHE A 46 -0.71 4.39 -27.01
CA PHE A 46 -1.52 4.85 -25.90
C PHE A 46 -3.00 4.95 -26.26
N ASN A 47 -3.34 5.48 -27.44
CA ASN A 47 -4.73 5.52 -27.92
C ASN A 47 -5.33 4.11 -28.08
N LYS A 48 -4.52 3.15 -28.55
CA LYS A 48 -4.93 1.74 -28.58
C LYS A 48 -5.11 1.18 -27.17
N ALA A 49 -4.22 1.49 -26.22
CA ALA A 49 -4.33 1.06 -24.83
C ALA A 49 -5.61 1.60 -24.16
N VAL A 50 -6.02 2.83 -24.44
CA VAL A 50 -7.32 3.35 -23.98
C VAL A 50 -8.48 2.49 -24.50
N THR A 51 -8.43 2.11 -25.77
CA THR A 51 -9.45 1.24 -26.39
C THR A 51 -9.47 -0.16 -25.75
N ASP A 52 -8.31 -0.76 -25.55
CA ASP A 52 -8.20 -2.07 -24.91
C ASP A 52 -8.64 -2.01 -23.44
N PHE A 53 -8.27 -0.97 -22.70
CA PHE A 53 -8.72 -0.77 -21.32
C PHE A 53 -10.25 -0.69 -21.21
N THR A 54 -10.90 0.09 -22.07
CA THR A 54 -12.37 0.17 -22.12
C THR A 54 -13.01 -1.17 -22.49
N ALA A 55 -12.40 -1.92 -23.40
CA ALA A 55 -12.85 -3.27 -23.73
C ALA A 55 -12.70 -4.22 -22.52
N GLY A 56 -11.62 -4.06 -21.74
CA GLY A 56 -11.39 -4.81 -20.51
C GLY A 56 -12.45 -4.53 -19.45
N GLN A 57 -12.76 -3.26 -19.20
CA GLN A 57 -13.85 -2.86 -18.30
C GLN A 57 -15.20 -3.41 -18.75
N THR A 58 -15.47 -3.37 -20.06
CA THR A 58 -16.72 -3.91 -20.63
C THR A 58 -16.82 -5.42 -20.43
N ALA A 59 -15.72 -6.15 -20.58
CA ALA A 59 -15.68 -7.59 -20.30
C ALA A 59 -15.89 -7.88 -18.81
N GLN A 60 -15.23 -7.13 -17.93
CA GLN A 60 -15.36 -7.27 -16.48
C GLN A 60 -16.79 -7.01 -16.00
N GLN A 61 -17.47 -5.99 -16.54
CA GLN A 61 -18.89 -5.71 -16.26
C GLN A 61 -19.83 -6.85 -16.66
N LYS A 62 -19.44 -7.67 -17.65
CA LYS A 62 -20.17 -8.87 -18.07
C LYS A 62 -19.78 -10.13 -17.29
N GLY A 63 -18.87 -10.00 -16.32
CA GLY A 63 -18.29 -11.13 -15.57
C GLY A 63 -17.21 -11.89 -16.32
N ASP A 64 -16.82 -11.46 -17.52
CA ASP A 64 -15.74 -12.09 -18.30
C ASP A 64 -14.37 -11.52 -17.87
N ASN A 65 -13.93 -11.95 -16.68
CA ASN A 65 -12.68 -11.50 -16.09
C ASN A 65 -11.44 -12.02 -16.84
N ALA A 66 -11.54 -13.15 -17.53
CA ALA A 66 -10.43 -13.69 -18.32
C ALA A 66 -10.14 -12.78 -19.53
N THR A 67 -11.18 -12.37 -20.26
CA THR A 67 -11.03 -11.38 -21.35
C THR A 67 -10.60 -10.03 -20.79
N ALA A 68 -11.13 -9.60 -19.63
CA ALA A 68 -10.73 -8.35 -19.00
C ALA A 68 -9.21 -8.30 -18.74
N ILE A 69 -8.66 -9.35 -18.14
CA ILE A 69 -7.22 -9.47 -17.87
C ILE A 69 -6.41 -9.38 -19.16
N ALA A 70 -6.76 -10.15 -20.20
CA ALA A 70 -6.05 -10.10 -21.48
C ALA A 70 -6.05 -8.70 -22.11
N LYS A 71 -7.13 -7.94 -21.91
CA LYS A 71 -7.25 -6.56 -22.37
C LYS A 71 -6.42 -5.59 -21.53
N TYR A 72 -6.40 -5.73 -20.22
CA TYR A 72 -5.56 -4.93 -19.34
C TYR A 72 -4.07 -5.20 -19.58
N ASP A 73 -3.67 -6.46 -19.79
CA ASP A 73 -2.29 -6.84 -20.15
C ASP A 73 -1.82 -6.15 -21.45
N ALA A 74 -2.70 -6.03 -22.44
CA ALA A 74 -2.41 -5.33 -23.67
C ALA A 74 -2.33 -3.79 -23.50
N ALA A 75 -3.11 -3.24 -22.57
CA ALA A 75 -3.20 -1.79 -22.34
C ALA A 75 -2.10 -1.25 -21.43
N LEU A 76 -1.65 -2.02 -20.44
CA LEU A 76 -0.73 -1.53 -19.42
C LEU A 76 0.64 -1.07 -19.94
N PRO A 77 1.31 -1.73 -20.91
CA PRO A 77 2.64 -1.29 -21.33
C PRO A 77 2.65 0.14 -21.92
N PRO A 78 1.76 0.52 -22.87
CA PRO A 78 1.69 1.90 -23.34
C PRO A 78 1.28 2.91 -22.26
N ILE A 79 0.42 2.51 -21.31
CA ILE A 79 0.02 3.38 -20.18
C ILE A 79 1.22 3.64 -19.27
N ARG A 80 2.03 2.62 -18.96
CA ARG A 80 3.29 2.77 -18.22
C ARG A 80 4.25 3.71 -18.93
N THR A 81 4.41 3.55 -20.25
CA THR A 81 5.25 4.46 -21.06
C THR A 81 4.77 5.90 -20.95
N ALA A 82 3.46 6.15 -21.01
CA ALA A 82 2.89 7.49 -20.90
C ALA A 82 3.07 8.13 -19.51
N ALA A 83 2.89 7.35 -18.44
CA ALA A 83 3.10 7.82 -17.07
C ALA A 83 4.59 8.08 -16.77
N ALA A 84 5.49 7.26 -17.30
CA ALA A 84 6.94 7.42 -17.14
C ALA A 84 7.51 8.57 -17.96
N ALA A 85 6.92 8.86 -19.13
CA ALA A 85 7.37 9.95 -19.99
C ALA A 85 7.20 11.32 -19.33
N ASP A 86 6.13 11.53 -18.55
CA ASP A 86 5.95 12.73 -17.76
C ASP A 86 5.24 12.40 -16.45
N PRO A 87 6.00 12.14 -15.37
CA PRO A 87 5.42 11.82 -14.07
C PRO A 87 4.59 12.96 -13.48
N SER A 88 4.76 14.20 -13.96
CA SER A 88 4.00 15.37 -13.47
C SER A 88 2.60 15.46 -14.10
N LYS A 89 2.36 14.78 -15.23
CA LYS A 89 1.02 14.63 -15.84
C LYS A 89 0.20 13.66 -15.01
N ILE A 90 -0.45 14.19 -13.96
CA ILE A 90 -1.26 13.41 -13.01
C ILE A 90 -2.37 12.59 -13.68
N ASP A 91 -2.91 13.02 -14.83
CA ASP A 91 -3.91 12.23 -15.55
C ASP A 91 -3.36 10.89 -16.08
N ASN A 92 -2.10 10.85 -16.53
CA ASN A 92 -1.44 9.61 -16.95
C ASN A 92 -1.14 8.71 -15.74
N VAL A 93 -0.71 9.30 -14.62
CA VAL A 93 -0.47 8.58 -13.35
C VAL A 93 -1.78 7.98 -12.83
N ASN A 94 -2.85 8.76 -12.84
CA ASN A 94 -4.19 8.33 -12.48
C ASN A 94 -4.66 7.18 -13.38
N PHE A 95 -4.43 7.27 -14.69
CA PHE A 95 -4.82 6.21 -15.61
C PHE A 95 -4.07 4.90 -15.34
N LEU A 96 -2.76 4.97 -15.07
CA LEU A 96 -1.97 3.80 -14.69
C LEU A 96 -2.46 3.17 -13.39
N ALA A 97 -2.67 3.98 -12.34
CA ALA A 97 -3.15 3.51 -11.04
C ALA A 97 -4.51 2.78 -11.17
N ASN A 98 -5.44 3.35 -11.94
CA ASN A 98 -6.74 2.73 -12.20
C ASN A 98 -6.64 1.47 -13.06
N ALA A 99 -5.75 1.44 -14.06
CA ALA A 99 -5.55 0.26 -14.90
C ALA A 99 -5.01 -0.93 -14.10
N LEU A 100 -4.04 -0.69 -13.22
CA LEU A 100 -3.51 -1.70 -12.30
C LEU A 100 -4.60 -2.17 -11.33
N TYR A 101 -5.35 -1.25 -10.73
CA TYR A 101 -6.45 -1.58 -9.81
C TYR A 101 -7.54 -2.43 -10.47
N ALA A 102 -7.96 -2.07 -11.68
CA ALA A 102 -8.96 -2.84 -12.44
C ALA A 102 -8.46 -4.26 -12.77
N GLN A 103 -7.17 -4.40 -13.12
CA GLN A 103 -6.56 -5.70 -13.37
C GLN A 103 -6.52 -6.56 -12.10
N ALA A 104 -6.09 -5.99 -10.97
CA ALA A 104 -6.12 -6.69 -9.69
C ALA A 104 -7.53 -7.15 -9.31
N ALA A 105 -8.54 -6.31 -9.52
CA ALA A 105 -9.94 -6.68 -9.28
C ALA A 105 -10.40 -7.84 -10.19
N ALA A 106 -9.97 -7.87 -11.45
CA ALA A 106 -10.28 -8.98 -12.37
C ALA A 106 -9.60 -10.29 -11.93
N TYR A 107 -8.35 -10.24 -11.48
CA TYR A 107 -7.66 -11.39 -10.88
C TYR A 107 -8.34 -11.87 -9.59
N GLY A 108 -8.77 -10.95 -8.72
CA GLY A 108 -9.52 -11.26 -7.51
C GLY A 108 -10.83 -11.97 -7.78
N ALA A 109 -11.56 -11.55 -8.82
CA ALA A 109 -12.79 -12.22 -9.25
C ALA A 109 -12.56 -13.64 -9.79
N LEU A 110 -11.34 -13.99 -10.21
CA LEU A 110 -10.94 -15.34 -10.57
C LEU A 110 -10.27 -16.13 -9.43
N GLY A 111 -10.16 -15.55 -8.23
CA GLY A 111 -9.48 -16.17 -7.09
C GLY A 111 -7.96 -16.24 -7.21
N GLN A 112 -7.35 -15.52 -8.16
CA GLN A 112 -5.91 -15.56 -8.45
C GLN A 112 -5.15 -14.54 -7.60
N MET A 113 -5.16 -14.76 -6.28
CA MET A 113 -4.63 -13.82 -5.28
C MET A 113 -3.11 -13.63 -5.39
N ASP A 114 -2.40 -14.66 -5.84
CA ASP A 114 -0.96 -14.66 -6.14
C ASP A 114 -0.57 -13.62 -7.21
N ARG A 115 -1.52 -13.20 -8.05
CA ARG A 115 -1.31 -12.15 -9.05
C ARG A 115 -1.57 -10.74 -8.53
N ILE A 116 -2.32 -10.59 -7.44
CA ILE A 116 -2.79 -9.28 -6.96
C ILE A 116 -1.68 -8.53 -6.24
N VAL A 117 -0.94 -9.20 -5.36
CA VAL A 117 0.12 -8.60 -4.54
C VAL A 117 1.13 -7.81 -5.39
N PRO A 118 1.77 -8.38 -6.43
CA PRO A 118 2.73 -7.62 -7.24
C PRO A 118 2.10 -6.45 -8.00
N ILE A 119 0.82 -6.54 -8.39
CA ILE A 119 0.09 -5.43 -9.04
C ILE A 119 -0.14 -4.29 -8.04
N TYR A 120 -0.52 -4.64 -6.81
CA TYR A 120 -0.72 -3.68 -5.74
C TYR A 120 0.58 -3.00 -5.34
N ASP A 121 1.67 -3.74 -5.16
CA ASP A 121 3.00 -3.18 -4.90
C ASP A 121 3.42 -2.18 -5.99
N GLU A 122 3.20 -2.51 -7.27
CA GLU A 122 3.44 -1.60 -8.38
C GLU A 122 2.55 -0.34 -8.30
N SER A 123 1.28 -0.49 -7.90
CA SER A 123 0.29 0.57 -7.92
C SER A 123 0.43 1.62 -6.80
N VAL A 124 0.91 1.21 -5.62
CA VAL A 124 1.01 2.06 -4.42
C VAL A 124 1.69 3.41 -4.68
N PRO A 125 2.88 3.51 -5.31
CA PRO A 125 3.51 4.81 -5.55
C PRO A 125 2.66 5.74 -6.42
N TYR A 126 1.87 5.20 -7.36
CA TYR A 126 0.98 6.00 -8.21
C TYR A 126 -0.26 6.48 -7.44
N TRP A 127 -0.84 5.62 -6.60
CA TRP A 127 -1.95 6.00 -5.72
C TRP A 127 -1.54 7.04 -4.68
N ARG A 128 -0.36 6.92 -4.07
CA ARG A 128 0.19 7.94 -3.16
C ARG A 128 0.32 9.30 -3.86
N LYS A 129 0.89 9.32 -5.07
CA LYS A 129 1.02 10.53 -5.87
C LYS A 129 -0.32 11.15 -6.25
N LEU A 130 -1.33 10.32 -6.53
CA LEU A 130 -2.68 10.79 -6.83
C LEU A 130 -3.35 11.44 -5.62
N VAL A 131 -3.23 10.82 -4.43
CA VAL A 131 -3.76 11.36 -3.18
C VAL A 131 -3.06 12.66 -2.81
N GLU A 132 -1.74 12.75 -2.99
CA GLU A 132 -0.98 13.99 -2.78
C GLU A 132 -1.45 15.12 -3.71
N ALA A 133 -1.66 14.81 -5.00
CA ALA A 133 -2.10 15.78 -5.99
C ALA A 133 -3.57 16.21 -5.82
N LYS A 134 -4.41 15.35 -5.22
CA LYS A 134 -5.86 15.55 -5.06
C LYS A 134 -6.30 15.18 -3.63
N PRO A 135 -5.89 15.93 -2.59
CA PRO A 135 -6.12 15.54 -1.20
C PRO A 135 -7.60 15.47 -0.80
N THR A 136 -8.48 16.17 -1.53
CA THR A 136 -9.94 16.14 -1.29
C THR A 136 -10.64 14.97 -1.98
N ASP A 137 -9.95 14.20 -2.84
CA ASP A 137 -10.51 13.01 -3.49
C ASP A 137 -10.56 11.84 -2.51
N THR A 138 -11.71 11.68 -1.86
CA THR A 138 -11.96 10.60 -0.89
C THR A 138 -11.97 9.22 -1.55
N ALA A 139 -12.35 9.11 -2.83
CA ALA A 139 -12.39 7.83 -3.53
C ALA A 139 -10.96 7.30 -3.72
N SER A 140 -10.03 8.14 -4.19
CA SER A 140 -8.62 7.76 -4.33
C SER A 140 -7.97 7.43 -2.98
N ARG A 141 -8.30 8.16 -1.91
CA ARG A 141 -7.83 7.84 -0.54
C ARG A 141 -8.34 6.48 -0.07
N ASN A 142 -9.61 6.17 -0.26
CA ASN A 142 -10.18 4.87 0.12
C ASN A 142 -9.57 3.71 -0.69
N ILE A 143 -9.33 3.90 -1.99
CA ILE A 143 -8.66 2.89 -2.80
C ILE A 143 -7.25 2.62 -2.29
N LEU A 144 -6.46 3.68 -2.04
CA LEU A 144 -5.12 3.53 -1.49
C LEU A 144 -5.15 2.83 -0.12
N ALA A 145 -6.03 3.25 0.80
CA ALA A 145 -6.19 2.61 2.10
C ALA A 145 -6.54 1.12 1.97
N GLY A 146 -7.48 0.77 1.07
CA GLY A 146 -7.85 -0.62 0.78
C GLY A 146 -6.69 -1.46 0.25
N ILE A 147 -5.89 -0.90 -0.67
CA ILE A 147 -4.68 -1.58 -1.21
C ILE A 147 -3.66 -1.83 -0.10
N LEU A 148 -3.38 -0.83 0.72
CA LEU A 148 -2.44 -0.94 1.84
C LEU A 148 -2.91 -1.98 2.86
N ILE A 149 -4.21 -2.03 3.20
CA ILE A 149 -4.77 -3.07 4.08
C ILE A 149 -4.53 -4.46 3.50
N GLN A 150 -4.72 -4.66 2.20
CA GLN A 150 -4.52 -5.96 1.57
C GLN A 150 -3.05 -6.41 1.56
N LEU A 151 -2.12 -5.48 1.37
CA LEU A 151 -0.68 -5.74 1.48
C LEU A 151 -0.27 -6.03 2.93
N GLY A 152 -0.76 -5.25 3.90
CA GLY A 152 -0.58 -5.51 5.32
C GLY A 152 -1.10 -6.89 5.73
N ASN A 153 -2.29 -7.27 5.25
CA ASN A 153 -2.88 -8.59 5.46
C ASN A 153 -2.04 -9.72 4.83
N GLN A 154 -1.39 -9.48 3.69
CA GLN A 154 -0.46 -10.45 3.10
C GLN A 154 0.75 -10.64 4.01
N ASN A 155 1.36 -9.55 4.49
CA ASN A 155 2.48 -9.64 5.42
C ASN A 155 2.11 -10.34 6.73
N LEU A 156 0.90 -10.13 7.26
CA LEU A 156 0.39 -10.88 8.40
C LEU A 156 0.29 -12.39 8.13
N ARG A 157 -0.20 -12.80 6.94
CA ARG A 157 -0.24 -14.21 6.53
C ARG A 157 1.15 -14.83 6.46
N ASP A 158 2.14 -14.03 6.07
CA ASP A 158 3.55 -14.43 6.01
C ASP A 158 4.28 -14.30 7.36
N HIS A 159 3.55 -13.99 8.44
CA HIS A 159 4.07 -13.75 9.79
C HIS A 159 5.08 -12.58 9.89
N ASP A 160 5.07 -11.66 8.92
CA ASP A 160 5.89 -10.46 8.90
C ASP A 160 5.14 -9.27 9.51
N LEU A 161 5.14 -9.21 10.85
CA LEU A 161 4.54 -8.10 11.58
C LEU A 161 5.24 -6.76 11.29
N GLY A 162 6.56 -6.79 11.07
CA GLY A 162 7.37 -5.59 10.82
C GLY A 162 7.08 -4.97 9.46
N GLY A 163 6.88 -5.80 8.44
CA GLY A 163 6.44 -5.37 7.12
C GLY A 163 4.96 -4.98 7.07
N ALA A 164 4.10 -5.57 7.90
CA ALA A 164 2.67 -5.26 7.92
C ALA A 164 2.34 -3.90 8.58
N ASP A 165 3.03 -3.57 9.68
CA ASP A 165 2.81 -2.35 10.47
C ASP A 165 2.79 -1.03 9.67
N PRO A 166 3.77 -0.73 8.79
CA PRO A 166 3.76 0.53 8.04
C PRO A 166 2.55 0.65 7.10
N PHE A 167 2.07 -0.46 6.53
CA PHE A 167 0.90 -0.44 5.66
C PHE A 167 -0.38 -0.10 6.43
N PHE A 168 -0.59 -0.71 7.60
CA PHE A 168 -1.78 -0.41 8.41
C PHE A 168 -1.73 1.00 8.99
N LYS A 169 -0.57 1.52 9.38
CA LYS A 169 -0.43 2.91 9.87
C LYS A 169 -0.79 3.94 8.81
N GLU A 170 -0.34 3.73 7.57
CA GLU A 170 -0.70 4.62 6.46
C GLU A 170 -2.19 4.50 6.12
N ALA A 171 -2.71 3.27 6.01
CA ALA A 171 -4.12 3.03 5.75
C ALA A 171 -5.04 3.67 6.82
N LEU A 172 -4.67 3.54 8.10
CA LEU A 172 -5.41 4.13 9.22
C LEU A 172 -5.44 5.65 9.12
N THR A 173 -4.32 6.27 8.79
CA THR A 173 -4.22 7.73 8.59
C THR A 173 -5.17 8.20 7.50
N LEU A 174 -5.14 7.54 6.34
CA LEU A 174 -5.98 7.87 5.19
C LEU A 174 -7.47 7.65 5.50
N ALA A 175 -7.81 6.50 6.08
CA ALA A 175 -9.20 6.14 6.36
C ALA A 175 -9.83 7.04 7.44
N ARG A 176 -9.06 7.42 8.49
CA ARG A 176 -9.51 8.41 9.48
C ARG A 176 -9.82 9.77 8.84
N GLN A 177 -8.96 10.23 7.94
CA GLN A 177 -9.22 11.47 7.19
C GLN A 177 -10.47 11.34 6.32
N THR A 178 -10.66 10.23 5.60
CA THR A 178 -11.86 10.04 4.77
C THR A 178 -13.14 10.01 5.61
N VAL A 179 -13.16 9.31 6.74
CA VAL A 179 -14.33 9.28 7.64
C VAL A 179 -14.60 10.65 8.27
N ALA A 180 -13.57 11.45 8.55
CA ALA A 180 -13.76 12.83 9.03
C ALA A 180 -14.44 13.70 7.95
N ASP A 181 -14.09 13.54 6.68
CA ASP A 181 -14.70 14.26 5.56
C ASP A 181 -16.10 13.72 5.19
N GLN A 182 -16.35 12.43 5.41
CA GLN A 182 -17.57 11.72 5.02
C GLN A 182 -18.13 10.85 6.16
N PRO A 183 -18.56 11.43 7.30
CA PRO A 183 -18.92 10.69 8.50
C PRO A 183 -20.17 9.81 8.39
N ALA A 184 -20.97 10.00 7.34
CA ALA A 184 -22.16 9.19 7.06
C ALA A 184 -21.89 8.04 6.07
N ASP A 185 -20.71 7.98 5.44
CA ASP A 185 -20.42 6.97 4.42
C ASP A 185 -20.02 5.64 5.06
N ALA A 186 -20.88 4.62 4.90
CA ALA A 186 -20.66 3.30 5.47
C ALA A 186 -19.45 2.58 4.85
N ALA A 187 -19.17 2.80 3.56
CA ALA A 187 -18.02 2.17 2.90
C ALA A 187 -16.70 2.67 3.50
N SER A 188 -16.54 3.98 3.66
CA SER A 188 -15.37 4.60 4.31
C SER A 188 -15.20 4.13 5.75
N LYS A 189 -16.31 3.98 6.49
CA LYS A 189 -16.26 3.39 7.85
C LYS A 189 -15.76 1.96 7.85
N ASN A 190 -16.19 1.12 6.91
CA ASN A 190 -15.69 -0.26 6.81
C ASN A 190 -14.20 -0.31 6.43
N VAL A 191 -13.70 0.62 5.61
CA VAL A 191 -12.26 0.74 5.33
C VAL A 191 -11.49 1.12 6.59
N LEU A 192 -11.99 2.09 7.37
CA LEU A 192 -11.39 2.45 8.66
C LEU A 192 -11.41 1.28 9.66
N LEU A 193 -12.53 0.56 9.75
CA LEU A 193 -12.65 -0.61 10.61
C LEU A 193 -11.63 -1.69 10.23
N ALA A 194 -11.48 -1.99 8.94
CA ALA A 194 -10.49 -2.94 8.46
C ALA A 194 -9.04 -2.50 8.79
N ALA A 195 -8.73 -1.20 8.65
CA ALA A 195 -7.43 -0.65 9.04
C ALA A 195 -7.18 -0.77 10.54
N LEU A 196 -8.17 -0.49 11.39
CA LEU A 196 -8.09 -0.64 12.84
C LEU A 196 -7.87 -2.09 13.26
N VAL A 197 -8.61 -3.03 12.65
CA VAL A 197 -8.44 -4.47 12.90
C VAL A 197 -7.03 -4.92 12.53
N GLY A 198 -6.51 -4.53 11.36
CA GLY A 198 -5.15 -4.85 10.94
C GLY A 198 -4.08 -4.25 11.86
N ALA A 199 -4.19 -2.95 12.15
CA ALA A 199 -3.26 -2.25 13.05
C ALA A 199 -3.25 -2.85 14.48
N SER A 200 -4.39 -3.35 14.97
CA SER A 200 -4.47 -4.01 16.28
C SER A 200 -3.64 -5.31 16.38
N GLN A 201 -3.22 -5.88 15.25
CA GLN A 201 -2.45 -7.12 15.17
C GLN A 201 -0.93 -6.88 15.05
N THR A 202 -0.52 -5.68 14.65
CA THR A 202 0.90 -5.34 14.42
C THR A 202 1.46 -4.33 15.42
N GLY A 203 0.59 -3.46 15.96
CA GLY A 203 1.00 -2.29 16.72
C GLY A 203 1.07 -2.52 18.24
N THR A 204 1.87 -1.67 18.89
CA THR A 204 1.87 -1.48 20.34
C THR A 204 1.06 -0.25 20.77
N GLU A 205 0.40 0.43 19.82
CA GLU A 205 -0.42 1.60 20.10
C GLU A 205 -1.63 1.18 20.93
N GLU A 206 -1.68 1.69 22.15
CA GLU A 206 -2.74 1.37 23.11
C GLU A 206 -4.08 1.92 22.61
N GLY A 207 -5.16 1.14 22.79
CA GLY A 207 -6.52 1.57 22.46
C GLY A 207 -6.98 1.31 21.01
N ILE A 208 -6.10 0.98 20.06
CA ILE A 208 -6.52 0.65 18.68
C ILE A 208 -7.51 -0.52 18.64
N ARG A 209 -7.25 -1.56 19.44
CA ARG A 209 -8.13 -2.73 19.57
C ARG A 209 -9.51 -2.34 20.12
N ASP A 210 -9.54 -1.46 21.11
CA ASP A 210 -10.78 -1.02 21.75
C ASP A 210 -11.59 -0.10 20.83
N GLU A 211 -10.91 0.76 20.06
CA GLU A 211 -11.52 1.57 19.00
C GLU A 211 -12.15 0.69 17.93
N ALA A 212 -11.44 -0.34 17.45
CA ALA A 212 -11.96 -1.30 16.48
C ALA A 212 -13.23 -1.99 16.99
N ILE A 213 -13.22 -2.48 18.24
CA ILE A 213 -14.38 -3.14 18.85
C ILE A 213 -15.55 -2.18 19.01
N SER A 214 -15.31 -0.98 19.56
CA SER A 214 -16.36 0.01 19.77
C SER A 214 -17.01 0.43 18.45
N MET A 215 -16.20 0.70 17.43
CA MET A 215 -16.69 1.07 16.10
C MET A 215 -17.44 -0.10 15.45
N GLY A 216 -16.87 -1.31 15.48
CA GLY A 216 -17.48 -2.52 14.93
C GLY A 216 -18.84 -2.84 15.57
N GLN A 217 -18.96 -2.74 16.89
CA GLN A 217 -20.22 -2.95 17.60
C GLN A 217 -21.29 -1.92 17.21
N ALA A 218 -20.91 -0.65 17.06
CA ALA A 218 -21.84 0.38 16.58
C ALA A 218 -22.34 0.07 15.16
N MET A 219 -21.44 -0.37 14.27
CA MET A 219 -21.77 -0.74 12.90
C MET A 219 -22.59 -2.04 12.78
N ILE A 220 -22.42 -2.97 13.72
CA ILE A 220 -23.30 -4.15 13.86
C ILE A 220 -24.72 -3.69 14.26
N ALA A 221 -24.82 -2.75 15.22
CA ALA A 221 -26.09 -2.29 15.75
C ALA A 221 -26.92 -1.49 14.72
N ASP A 222 -26.27 -0.70 13.86
CA ASP A 222 -26.94 0.08 12.82
C ASP A 222 -27.01 -0.63 11.45
N GLY A 223 -26.42 -1.84 11.35
CA GLY A 223 -26.42 -2.66 10.13
C GLY A 223 -25.49 -2.17 9.02
N SER A 224 -24.58 -1.23 9.30
CA SER A 224 -23.62 -0.70 8.33
C SER A 224 -22.33 -1.52 8.20
N ILE A 225 -22.10 -2.50 9.07
CA ILE A 225 -20.94 -3.40 8.96
C ILE A 225 -21.05 -4.32 7.75
N ASP A 226 -19.96 -4.47 7.00
CA ASP A 226 -19.90 -5.42 5.90
C ASP A 226 -19.60 -6.86 6.35
N ALA A 227 -19.80 -7.81 5.43
CA ALA A 227 -19.56 -9.23 5.68
C ALA A 227 -18.07 -9.56 5.85
N ILE A 228 -17.16 -8.66 5.49
CA ILE A 228 -15.70 -8.86 5.58
C ILE A 228 -15.24 -8.58 7.01
N ASN A 229 -15.72 -7.49 7.61
CA ASN A 229 -15.30 -7.03 8.92
C ASN A 229 -16.08 -7.68 10.07
N ARG A 230 -17.35 -8.03 9.87
CA ARG A 230 -18.20 -8.57 10.96
C ARG A 230 -17.59 -9.78 11.68
N PRO A 231 -17.07 -10.82 10.99
CA PRO A 231 -16.49 -11.98 11.68
C PRO A 231 -15.27 -11.63 12.54
N GLN A 232 -14.49 -10.61 12.15
CA GLN A 232 -13.34 -10.15 12.92
C GLN A 232 -13.79 -9.52 14.25
N ILE A 233 -14.84 -8.71 14.22
CA ILE A 233 -15.41 -8.08 15.42
C ILE A 233 -16.05 -9.10 16.35
N ASP A 234 -16.79 -10.08 15.81
CA ASP A 234 -17.34 -11.19 16.59
C ASP A 234 -16.20 -11.95 17.31
N THR A 235 -15.09 -12.22 16.61
CA THR A 235 -13.90 -12.87 17.19
C THR A 235 -13.25 -12.03 18.28
N MET A 236 -13.08 -10.72 18.05
CA MET A 236 -12.46 -9.81 19.02
C MET A 236 -13.28 -9.65 20.31
N THR A 237 -14.61 -9.83 20.22
CA THR A 237 -15.55 -9.69 21.35
C THR A 237 -15.91 -11.03 22.00
N GLY A 238 -15.50 -12.16 21.40
CA GLY A 238 -15.87 -13.50 21.88
C GLY A 238 -17.34 -13.87 21.61
N ALA A 239 -18.00 -13.18 20.70
CA ALA A 239 -19.37 -13.51 20.28
C ALA A 239 -19.35 -14.72 19.33
N PRO A 240 -20.37 -15.62 19.38
CA PRO A 240 -20.47 -16.70 18.42
C PRO A 240 -20.64 -16.14 17.01
N ALA A 241 -19.89 -16.69 16.03
CA ALA A 241 -20.05 -16.33 14.63
C ALA A 241 -21.51 -16.52 14.23
N THR A 242 -22.15 -15.42 13.83
CA THR A 242 -23.55 -15.48 13.40
C THR A 242 -23.59 -16.06 11.99
N GLU A 243 -23.94 -17.35 11.89
CA GLU A 243 -24.19 -18.03 10.61
C GLU A 243 -25.28 -17.27 9.85
N GLY A 244 -24.96 -16.82 8.63
CA GLY A 244 -25.87 -16.19 7.68
C GLY A 244 -26.20 -17.13 6.54
#